data_AF-A0A7S3JQD1-F1
#
_entry.id   AF-A0A7S3JQD1-F1
#
_cell.length_a   1.000
_cell.length_b   1.000
_cell.length_c   1.000
_cell.angle_alpha   90.00
_cell.angle_beta   90.00
_cell.angle_gamma   90.00
#
_symmetry.space_group_name_H-M   'P 1'
#
loop_
_entity.id
_entity.type
_entity.pdbx_description
1 polymer ?
#
loop_
_entity_poly.entity_id
_entity_poly.type
_entity_poly.pdbx_seq_one_letter_code
_entity_poly.pdbx_strand_id
1 'polypeptide(L)'
;QNLWLKLLGSKVHFGAEVACMRDFRASTAHFLSIGNGAFLAGNPRFCNSELVQHDQAELTLRHSPIIIGDGAFVGFGAAILPGTTIEAGGAVADFALVGAKRSIKSGTTIIGVAGFSERVLSLRRDQNDDIPQSWRGQKLSLFTYQAILISMLAYAVTLEYYAFVSSVLLIKAAVIILPFSSLIAIFISLPLIRLFIGTIFAMIAVVHKRLILGKIKYMNGTTNGTAWKARSVGIAIWLVQFRLNLAADAWLEHLAYTEVFSIIWRAMGAVVGHSTRLGRIGPPDHDALRVGDRCYIEITSAIYSHDFVNGNLIFKCNTLGCDVSLLGPSAILPGTNFDNDIVVGPGSMTLGGAYSKPQNTPIHVKFGLYKGNPARICTQYEDRADADWRHDNDGVQ
;
A
#
# COMPACT_ATOMS: atom_id res chain seq x y z
N GLN A 1 9.48 8.81 -11.27
CA GLN A 1 8.51 9.69 -10.60
C GLN A 1 9.10 11.06 -10.29
N ASN A 2 10.24 11.17 -9.59
CA ASN A 2 10.86 12.47 -9.29
C ASN A 2 11.09 13.34 -10.54
N LEU A 3 11.62 12.76 -11.62
CA LEU A 3 11.80 13.46 -12.89
C LEU A 3 10.46 13.95 -13.47
N TRP A 4 9.43 13.11 -13.44
CA TRP A 4 8.08 13.47 -13.90
C TRP A 4 7.49 14.62 -13.08
N LEU A 5 7.61 14.61 -11.75
CA LEU A 5 7.18 15.71 -10.89
C LEU A 5 7.94 17.01 -11.19
N LYS A 6 9.26 16.92 -11.41
CA LYS A 6 10.07 18.08 -11.83
C LYS A 6 9.59 18.65 -13.16
N LEU A 7 9.28 17.81 -14.14
CA LEU A 7 8.77 18.23 -15.44
C LEU A 7 7.40 18.91 -15.33
N LEU A 8 6.59 18.53 -14.32
CA LEU A 8 5.33 19.21 -13.99
C LEU A 8 5.52 20.50 -13.18
N GLY A 9 6.76 20.87 -12.83
CA GLY A 9 7.10 22.11 -12.14
C GLY A 9 7.32 21.98 -10.62
N SER A 10 7.17 20.79 -10.04
CA SER A 10 7.46 20.56 -8.61
C SER A 10 8.95 20.70 -8.30
N LYS A 11 9.28 21.23 -7.12
CA LYS A 11 10.67 21.30 -6.61
C LYS A 11 11.01 20.04 -5.83
N VAL A 12 11.47 19.00 -6.53
CA VAL A 12 11.74 17.68 -5.91
C VAL A 12 13.23 17.39 -5.85
N HIS A 13 13.78 17.05 -4.68
CA HIS A 13 15.17 16.59 -4.59
C HIS A 13 15.36 15.21 -5.24
N PHE A 14 16.52 14.94 -5.84
CA PHE A 14 16.76 13.66 -6.50
C PHE A 14 16.75 12.48 -5.52
N GLY A 15 17.22 12.70 -4.29
CA GLY A 15 17.23 11.73 -3.20
C GLY A 15 15.89 11.53 -2.50
N ALA A 16 14.81 12.21 -2.91
CA ALA A 16 13.47 11.93 -2.39
C ALA A 16 12.98 10.55 -2.87
N GLU A 17 12.29 9.82 -2.00
CA GLU A 17 11.69 8.52 -2.31
C GLU A 17 10.17 8.68 -2.40
N VAL A 18 9.66 8.77 -3.63
CA VAL A 18 8.22 8.90 -3.90
C VAL A 18 7.66 7.56 -4.33
N ALA A 19 6.85 6.93 -3.48
CA ALA A 19 6.12 5.71 -3.79
C ALA A 19 4.75 6.08 -4.41
N CYS A 20 4.63 5.91 -5.73
CA CYS A 20 3.38 5.96 -6.52
C CYS A 20 2.28 6.92 -6.01
N MET A 21 2.25 8.13 -6.58
CA MET A 21 1.10 9.03 -6.45
C MET A 21 0.06 8.72 -7.53
N ARG A 22 -1.07 8.11 -7.17
CA ARG A 22 -2.17 7.86 -8.11
C ARG A 22 -3.09 9.07 -8.25
N ASP A 23 -3.41 9.71 -7.13
CA ASP A 23 -4.34 10.85 -7.08
C ASP A 23 -3.61 12.21 -7.12
N PHE A 24 -2.52 12.32 -7.89
CA PHE A 24 -1.76 13.57 -8.01
C PHE A 24 -2.38 14.51 -9.06
N ARG A 25 -2.69 15.74 -8.65
CA ARG A 25 -3.19 16.77 -9.56
C ARG A 25 -2.01 17.48 -10.23
N ALA A 26 -1.76 17.15 -11.50
CA ALA A 26 -0.67 17.73 -12.28
C ALA A 26 -0.75 19.27 -12.38
N SER A 27 -1.95 19.85 -12.41
CA SER A 27 -2.17 21.30 -12.53
C SER A 27 -1.63 22.12 -11.35
N THR A 28 -1.44 21.49 -10.18
CA THR A 28 -0.95 22.16 -8.97
C THR A 28 0.46 21.72 -8.58
N ALA A 29 1.15 21.00 -9.47
CA ALA A 29 2.44 20.40 -9.16
C ALA A 29 3.51 21.43 -8.77
N HIS A 30 3.51 22.62 -9.37
CA HIS A 30 4.45 23.69 -9.06
C HIS A 30 4.32 24.27 -7.63
N PHE A 31 3.22 23.97 -6.93
CA PHE A 31 3.04 24.29 -5.52
C PHE A 31 3.60 23.22 -4.56
N LEU A 32 4.21 22.15 -5.06
CA LEU A 32 4.77 21.08 -4.24
C LEU A 32 6.30 21.16 -4.21
N SER A 33 6.87 21.15 -3.00
CA SER A 33 8.32 21.03 -2.77
C SER A 33 8.62 19.80 -1.91
N ILE A 34 9.63 19.02 -2.30
CA ILE A 34 10.05 17.79 -1.61
C ILE A 34 11.56 17.80 -1.42
N GLY A 35 11.98 17.74 -0.15
CA GLY A 35 13.37 17.76 0.29
C GLY A 35 14.13 16.46 0.04
N ASN A 36 15.43 16.49 0.37
CA ASN A 36 16.32 15.34 0.23
C ASN A 36 15.98 14.24 1.24
N GLY A 37 15.96 12.99 0.80
CA GLY A 37 15.69 11.84 1.68
C GLY A 37 14.26 11.79 2.24
N ALA A 38 13.37 12.69 1.82
CA ALA A 38 11.96 12.63 2.19
C ALA A 38 11.31 11.37 1.57
N PHE A 39 10.46 10.70 2.35
CA PHE A 39 9.72 9.53 1.91
C PHE A 39 8.23 9.82 1.84
N LEU A 40 7.64 9.58 0.66
CA LEU A 40 6.21 9.70 0.43
C LEU A 40 5.68 8.30 0.11
N ALA A 41 4.87 7.74 1.01
CA ALA A 41 4.22 6.45 0.83
C ALA A 41 3.18 6.50 -0.30
N GLY A 42 2.50 5.38 -0.55
CA GLY A 42 1.51 5.26 -1.62
C GLY A 42 0.30 6.19 -1.46
N ASN A 43 -0.14 6.77 -2.57
CA ASN A 43 -1.34 7.61 -2.66
C ASN A 43 -1.50 8.74 -1.61
N PRO A 44 -0.46 9.57 -1.35
CA PRO A 44 -0.64 10.75 -0.53
C PRO A 44 -1.40 11.81 -1.32
N ARG A 45 -2.31 12.52 -0.65
CA ARG A 45 -3.15 13.55 -1.27
C ARG A 45 -2.64 14.93 -0.89
N PHE A 46 -2.11 15.63 -1.90
CA PHE A 46 -1.68 17.03 -1.76
C PHE A 46 -2.78 17.95 -2.25
N CYS A 47 -3.49 18.57 -1.32
CA CYS A 47 -4.58 19.48 -1.62
C CYS A 47 -4.02 20.91 -1.66
N ASN A 48 -3.27 21.27 -2.71
CA ASN A 48 -2.65 22.58 -2.86
C ASN A 48 -3.63 23.73 -3.18
N SER A 49 -4.92 23.44 -3.29
CA SER A 49 -5.95 24.40 -3.66
C SER A 49 -7.11 24.34 -2.69
N GLU A 50 -7.68 25.51 -2.39
CA GLU A 50 -8.91 25.66 -1.63
C GLU A 50 -9.84 26.65 -2.34
N LEU A 51 -11.14 26.38 -2.28
CA LEU A 51 -12.14 27.36 -2.67
C LEU A 51 -12.30 28.35 -1.54
N VAL A 52 -12.11 29.63 -1.86
CA VAL A 52 -12.31 30.74 -0.94
C VAL A 52 -13.56 31.46 -1.42
N GLN A 53 -14.60 31.38 -0.60
CA GLN A 53 -15.77 32.22 -0.77
C GLN A 53 -15.40 33.62 -0.29
N HIS A 54 -15.49 34.58 -1.21
CA HIS A 54 -15.55 35.99 -0.86
C HIS A 54 -17.01 36.34 -0.52
N ASP A 55 -17.43 37.60 -0.58
CA ASP A 55 -18.84 37.93 -0.34
C ASP A 55 -19.80 37.05 -1.16
N GLN A 56 -21.10 37.04 -0.83
CA GLN A 56 -22.11 36.00 -1.17
C GLN A 56 -22.21 35.49 -2.63
N ALA A 57 -21.46 36.01 -3.61
CA ALA A 57 -21.49 35.61 -5.01
C ALA A 57 -20.13 35.21 -5.64
N GLU A 58 -18.98 35.41 -4.99
CA GLU A 58 -17.67 35.15 -5.63
C GLU A 58 -16.91 33.98 -4.96
N LEU A 59 -16.54 32.99 -5.76
CA LEU A 59 -15.70 31.87 -5.38
C LEU A 59 -14.37 32.00 -6.11
N THR A 60 -13.28 32.21 -5.39
CA THR A 60 -11.94 32.16 -5.97
C THR A 60 -11.25 30.86 -5.58
N LEU A 61 -10.38 30.37 -6.47
CA LEU A 61 -9.51 29.25 -6.18
C LEU A 61 -8.18 29.78 -5.66
N ARG A 62 -7.89 29.60 -4.37
CA ARG A 62 -6.60 29.96 -3.79
C ARG A 62 -5.68 28.77 -3.83
N HIS A 63 -4.49 28.96 -4.39
CA HIS A 63 -3.42 27.98 -4.32
C HIS A 63 -2.46 28.32 -3.19
N SER A 64 -1.92 27.31 -2.52
CA SER A 64 -0.87 27.50 -1.51
C SER A 64 0.16 26.39 -1.58
N PRO A 65 1.45 26.72 -1.37
CA PRO A 65 2.51 25.74 -1.44
C PRO A 65 2.36 24.70 -0.32
N ILE A 66 2.75 23.46 -0.62
CA ILE A 66 2.99 22.42 0.38
C ILE A 66 4.48 22.09 0.31
N ILE A 67 5.14 22.16 1.47
CA ILE A 67 6.59 21.98 1.59
C ILE A 67 6.86 20.75 2.43
N ILE A 68 7.56 19.78 1.86
CA ILE A 68 8.01 18.57 2.55
C ILE A 68 9.52 18.68 2.75
N GLY A 69 9.96 18.80 4.00
CA GLY A 69 11.36 18.99 4.37
C GLY A 69 12.24 17.76 4.17
N ASP A 70 13.54 17.92 4.40
CA ASP A 70 14.52 16.85 4.27
C ASP A 70 14.25 15.72 5.27
N GLY A 71 14.31 14.47 4.83
CA GLY A 71 14.06 13.29 5.67
C GLY A 71 12.63 13.17 6.22
N ALA A 72 11.70 14.03 5.80
CA ALA A 72 10.31 13.98 6.25
C ALA A 72 9.58 12.74 5.72
N PHE A 73 8.56 12.29 6.45
CA PHE A 73 7.77 11.10 6.11
C PHE A 73 6.29 11.45 5.92
N VAL A 74 5.71 11.01 4.81
CA VAL A 74 4.26 11.10 4.56
C VAL A 74 3.68 9.71 4.34
N GLY A 75 2.80 9.29 5.23
CA GLY A 75 2.17 7.97 5.25
C GLY A 75 1.15 7.73 4.13
N PHE A 76 0.75 6.47 3.99
CA PHE A 76 -0.17 6.02 2.96
C PHE A 76 -1.52 6.69 3.08
N GLY A 77 -2.05 7.23 1.98
CA GLY A 77 -3.38 7.85 1.98
C GLY A 77 -3.50 9.13 2.82
N ALA A 78 -2.40 9.65 3.39
CA ALA A 78 -2.40 10.88 4.16
C ALA A 78 -2.85 12.06 3.28
N ALA A 79 -3.59 12.99 3.88
CA ALA A 79 -4.07 14.20 3.22
C ALA A 79 -3.41 15.43 3.84
N ILE A 80 -2.80 16.27 2.99
CA ILE A 80 -2.11 17.48 3.41
C ILE A 80 -2.81 18.67 2.75
N LEU A 81 -3.35 19.55 3.58
CA LEU A 81 -4.12 20.73 3.14
C LEU A 81 -3.21 21.91 2.75
N PRO A 82 -3.74 22.93 2.04
CA PRO A 82 -2.91 23.98 1.45
C PRO A 82 -2.11 24.77 2.48
N GLY A 83 -0.92 25.23 2.10
CA GLY A 83 -0.07 26.08 2.94
C GLY A 83 0.67 25.34 4.05
N THR A 84 0.66 24.00 4.03
CA THR A 84 1.28 23.19 5.07
C THR A 84 2.77 22.97 4.81
N THR A 85 3.58 23.09 5.87
CA THR A 85 5.00 22.73 5.86
C THR A 85 5.23 21.55 6.80
N ILE A 86 5.94 20.54 6.32
CA ILE A 86 6.50 19.46 7.13
C ILE A 86 7.98 19.77 7.26
N GLU A 87 8.43 20.12 8.47
CA GLU A 87 9.84 20.42 8.72
C GLU A 87 10.71 19.17 8.51
N ALA A 88 12.04 19.36 8.47
CA ALA A 88 12.98 18.26 8.28
C ALA A 88 12.78 17.17 9.35
N GLY A 89 12.65 15.91 8.93
CA GLY A 89 12.36 14.76 9.79
C GLY A 89 10.92 14.71 10.33
N GLY A 90 10.07 15.72 10.10
CA GLY A 90 8.66 15.67 10.49
C GLY A 90 7.92 14.53 9.77
N ALA A 91 6.93 13.94 10.44
CA ALA A 91 6.19 12.79 9.90
C ALA A 91 4.67 12.97 9.99
N VAL A 92 3.97 12.40 9.01
CA VAL A 92 2.51 12.27 8.96
C VAL A 92 2.19 10.79 8.79
N ALA A 93 1.37 10.23 9.66
CA ALA A 93 1.01 8.82 9.59
C ALA A 93 -0.02 8.51 8.51
N ASP A 94 -0.22 7.21 8.27
CA ASP A 94 -1.19 6.72 7.29
C ASP A 94 -2.60 7.21 7.60
N PHE A 95 -3.35 7.57 6.56
CA PHE A 95 -4.71 8.13 6.64
C PHE A 95 -4.88 9.36 7.56
N ALA A 96 -3.79 10.02 7.96
CA ALA A 96 -3.87 11.24 8.74
C ALA A 96 -4.27 12.43 7.85
N LEU A 97 -5.03 13.38 8.41
CA LEU A 97 -5.35 14.65 7.76
C LEU A 97 -4.63 15.77 8.49
N VAL A 98 -3.77 16.50 7.79
CA VAL A 98 -3.11 17.69 8.31
C VAL A 98 -3.88 18.93 7.88
N GLY A 99 -4.26 19.75 8.86
CA GLY A 99 -4.98 21.01 8.65
C GLY A 99 -4.22 22.02 7.78
N ALA A 100 -4.93 22.93 7.11
CA ALA A 100 -4.33 23.95 6.26
C ALA A 100 -3.43 24.92 7.05
N LYS A 101 -2.41 25.48 6.40
CA LYS A 101 -1.51 26.51 6.95
C LYS A 101 -0.82 26.09 8.27
N ARG A 102 -0.42 24.83 8.39
CA ARG A 102 0.28 24.30 9.57
C ARG A 102 1.76 24.06 9.33
N SER A 103 2.56 24.09 10.39
CA SER A 103 3.93 23.58 10.40
C SER A 103 3.99 22.32 11.28
N ILE A 104 4.43 21.20 10.71
CA ILE A 104 4.72 19.97 11.45
C ILE A 104 6.17 20.02 11.88
N LYS A 105 6.39 20.02 13.20
CA LYS A 105 7.71 20.22 13.77
C LYS A 105 8.66 19.07 13.46
N SER A 106 9.93 19.40 13.28
CA SER A 106 11.00 18.40 13.31
C SER A 106 10.92 17.58 14.59
N GLY A 107 11.26 16.30 14.52
CA GLY A 107 11.16 15.46 15.71
C GLY A 107 9.73 15.03 16.05
N THR A 108 8.72 15.23 15.20
CA THR A 108 7.33 14.87 15.53
C THR A 108 6.62 14.04 14.47
N THR A 109 5.63 13.25 14.90
CA THR A 109 4.70 12.53 14.01
C THR A 109 3.27 12.96 14.31
N ILE A 110 2.55 13.44 13.30
CA ILE A 110 1.10 13.68 13.37
C ILE A 110 0.36 12.41 13.00
N ILE A 111 -0.62 12.04 13.83
CA ILE A 111 -1.58 10.97 13.60
C ILE A 111 -3.01 11.52 13.71
N GLY A 112 -3.98 10.83 13.10
CA GLY A 112 -5.38 11.21 13.20
C GLY A 112 -5.82 12.33 12.25
N VAL A 113 -7.01 12.86 12.51
CA VAL A 113 -7.66 13.85 11.64
C VAL A 113 -7.63 15.22 12.32
N ALA A 114 -7.05 16.22 11.65
CA ALA A 114 -7.04 17.61 12.10
C ALA A 114 -8.43 18.08 12.50
N GLY A 115 -8.54 18.67 13.70
CA GLY A 115 -9.80 19.17 14.25
C GLY A 115 -10.70 18.11 14.90
N PHE A 116 -10.33 16.83 14.87
CA PHE A 116 -11.15 15.75 15.43
C PHE A 116 -10.36 14.81 16.36
N SER A 117 -9.38 14.09 15.83
CA SER A 117 -8.62 13.06 16.56
C SER A 117 -7.11 13.25 16.53
N GLU A 118 -6.66 14.41 16.05
CA GLU A 118 -5.24 14.70 15.86
C GLU A 118 -4.42 14.54 17.13
N ARG A 119 -3.25 13.91 17.01
CA ARG A 119 -2.25 13.86 18.06
C ARG A 119 -0.87 14.07 17.47
N VAL A 120 -0.02 14.73 18.23
CA VAL A 120 1.41 14.88 17.94
C VAL A 120 2.16 13.91 18.85
N LEU A 121 2.89 12.98 18.24
CA LEU A 121 3.82 12.09 18.92
C LEU A 121 5.23 12.63 18.77
N SER A 122 6.09 12.46 19.78
CA SER A 122 7.54 12.61 19.60
C SER A 122 8.04 11.56 18.62
N LEU A 123 8.98 11.93 17.74
CA LEU A 123 9.40 11.12 16.62
C LEU A 123 9.83 9.71 17.04
N ARG A 124 9.38 8.83 16.17
CA ARG A 124 9.92 7.54 15.79
C ARG A 124 11.45 7.48 15.98
N ARG A 125 11.87 6.45 16.72
CA ARG A 125 13.27 6.13 17.06
C ARG A 125 14.19 6.30 15.84
N ASP A 126 15.15 7.21 15.97
CA ASP A 126 16.42 7.12 15.24
C ASP A 126 17.01 5.74 15.53
N GLN A 127 16.84 4.80 14.60
CA GLN A 127 17.72 3.64 14.51
C GLN A 127 18.89 4.01 13.59
N ASN A 128 19.62 5.06 13.96
CA ASN A 128 21.03 5.11 13.64
C ASN A 128 21.73 4.36 14.77
N ASP A 129 22.22 3.17 14.45
CA ASP A 129 23.63 2.79 14.55
C ASP A 129 23.73 1.27 14.31
N ASP A 130 24.57 0.88 13.36
CA ASP A 130 25.02 -0.50 13.10
C ASP A 130 23.99 -1.57 12.71
N ILE A 131 23.05 -1.27 11.82
CA ILE A 131 22.30 -2.37 11.18
C ILE A 131 23.18 -3.00 10.08
N PRO A 132 23.60 -4.28 10.20
CA PRO A 132 24.50 -4.90 9.24
C PRO A 132 23.88 -4.90 7.84
N GLN A 133 24.54 -4.23 6.90
CA GLN A 133 24.11 -4.17 5.51
C GLN A 133 24.36 -5.52 4.83
N SER A 134 23.32 -6.34 4.71
CA SER A 134 23.42 -7.69 4.12
C SER A 134 23.46 -7.70 2.58
N TRP A 135 23.32 -6.55 1.90
CA TRP A 135 23.13 -6.49 0.46
C TRP A 135 24.20 -5.69 -0.31
N ARG A 136 25.48 -5.95 0.01
CA ARG A 136 26.63 -5.30 -0.67
C ARG A 136 27.02 -5.92 -2.02
N GLY A 137 26.51 -7.10 -2.40
CA GLY A 137 27.14 -7.94 -3.44
C GLY A 137 26.62 -7.91 -4.88
N GLN A 138 25.51 -7.27 -5.23
CA GLN A 138 24.88 -7.48 -6.57
C GLN A 138 24.42 -6.19 -7.27
N LYS A 139 25.18 -5.09 -7.18
CA LYS A 139 24.67 -3.77 -7.64
C LYS A 139 24.66 -3.54 -9.15
N LEU A 140 25.43 -4.26 -9.96
CA LEU A 140 25.46 -4.02 -11.41
C LEU A 140 24.62 -5.03 -12.18
N SER A 141 24.71 -6.33 -11.85
CA SER A 141 23.97 -7.40 -12.52
C SER A 141 22.45 -7.31 -12.28
N LEU A 142 22.02 -6.94 -11.07
CA LEU A 142 20.58 -6.78 -10.78
C LEU A 142 19.99 -5.55 -11.47
N PHE A 143 20.72 -4.44 -11.57
CA PHE A 143 20.22 -3.26 -12.28
C PHE A 143 20.09 -3.52 -13.78
N THR A 144 21.07 -4.19 -14.40
CA THR A 144 20.99 -4.59 -15.81
C THR A 144 19.88 -5.61 -16.04
N TYR A 145 19.75 -6.61 -15.17
CA TYR A 145 18.65 -7.58 -15.20
C TYR A 145 17.28 -6.92 -15.01
N GLN A 146 17.15 -5.99 -14.05
CA GLN A 146 15.93 -5.23 -13.80
C GLN A 146 15.59 -4.32 -15.00
N ALA A 147 16.58 -3.67 -15.61
CA ALA A 147 16.39 -2.85 -16.81
C ALA A 147 15.90 -3.69 -17.99
N ILE A 148 16.53 -4.86 -18.23
CA ILE A 148 16.09 -5.81 -19.27
C ILE A 148 14.65 -6.26 -19.01
N LEU A 149 14.32 -6.61 -17.77
CA LEU A 149 12.97 -7.02 -17.41
C LEU A 149 11.94 -5.89 -17.55
N ILE A 150 12.31 -4.65 -17.20
CA ILE A 150 11.45 -3.47 -17.39
C ILE A 150 11.21 -3.24 -18.89
N SER A 151 12.25 -3.37 -19.72
CA SER A 151 12.12 -3.26 -21.18
C SER A 151 11.25 -4.37 -21.76
N MET A 152 11.38 -5.61 -21.28
CA MET A 152 10.52 -6.72 -21.69
C MET A 152 9.07 -6.53 -21.24
N LEU A 153 8.83 -5.97 -20.07
CA LEU A 153 7.48 -5.68 -19.57
C LEU A 153 6.82 -4.51 -20.31
N ALA A 154 7.56 -3.44 -20.57
CA ALA A 154 7.09 -2.34 -21.41
C ALA A 154 6.68 -2.88 -22.78
N TYR A 155 7.50 -3.76 -23.35
CA TYR A 155 7.18 -4.44 -24.61
C TYR A 155 5.93 -5.33 -24.52
N ALA A 156 5.77 -6.11 -23.44
CA ALA A 156 4.60 -6.98 -23.25
C ALA A 156 3.29 -6.19 -23.07
N VAL A 157 3.28 -5.11 -22.28
CA VAL A 157 2.11 -4.23 -22.10
C VAL A 157 1.78 -3.49 -23.40
N THR A 158 2.82 -3.04 -24.12
CA THR A 158 2.66 -2.44 -25.44
C THR A 158 2.10 -3.45 -26.45
N LEU A 159 2.51 -4.72 -26.40
CA LEU A 159 1.95 -5.79 -27.22
C LEU A 159 0.51 -6.12 -26.85
N GLU A 160 0.14 -6.18 -25.58
CA GLU A 160 -1.27 -6.36 -25.17
C GLU A 160 -2.14 -5.20 -25.64
N TYR A 161 -1.67 -3.97 -25.51
CA TYR A 161 -2.37 -2.79 -25.98
C TYR A 161 -2.52 -2.77 -27.50
N TYR A 162 -1.45 -3.06 -28.24
CA TYR A 162 -1.52 -3.18 -29.69
C TYR A 162 -2.38 -4.37 -30.11
N ALA A 163 -2.32 -5.51 -29.43
CA ALA A 163 -3.17 -6.68 -29.69
C ALA A 163 -4.64 -6.35 -29.44
N PHE A 164 -4.95 -5.59 -28.38
CA PHE A 164 -6.30 -5.11 -28.10
C PHE A 164 -6.79 -4.14 -29.19
N VAL A 165 -6.03 -3.08 -29.49
CA VAL A 165 -6.40 -2.08 -30.52
C VAL A 165 -6.50 -2.72 -31.90
N SER A 166 -5.54 -3.57 -32.28
CA SER A 166 -5.57 -4.32 -33.54
C SER A 166 -6.69 -5.33 -33.57
N SER A 167 -7.05 -5.98 -32.46
CA SER A 167 -8.22 -6.88 -32.40
C SER A 167 -9.53 -6.12 -32.60
N VAL A 168 -9.66 -4.89 -32.09
CA VAL A 168 -10.85 -4.06 -32.33
C VAL A 168 -10.94 -3.60 -33.79
N LEU A 169 -9.80 -3.21 -34.39
CA LEU A 169 -9.73 -2.84 -35.81
C LEU A 169 -9.97 -4.05 -36.72
N LEU A 170 -9.42 -5.21 -36.37
CA LEU A 170 -9.62 -6.48 -37.06
C LEU A 170 -11.05 -6.98 -36.91
N ILE A 171 -11.70 -6.84 -35.75
CA ILE A 171 -13.11 -7.20 -35.56
C ILE A 171 -14.00 -6.30 -36.43
N LYS A 172 -13.74 -4.99 -36.50
CA LYS A 172 -14.47 -4.10 -37.42
C LYS A 172 -14.32 -4.50 -38.90
N ALA A 173 -13.12 -4.86 -39.33
CA ALA A 173 -12.86 -5.34 -40.69
C ALA A 173 -13.42 -6.76 -40.92
N ALA A 174 -13.36 -7.61 -39.90
CA ALA A 174 -13.79 -9.00 -39.92
C ALA A 174 -15.31 -9.15 -39.91
N VAL A 175 -16.06 -8.28 -39.24
CA VAL A 175 -17.53 -8.31 -39.28
C VAL A 175 -18.07 -8.08 -40.70
N ILE A 176 -17.28 -7.44 -41.57
CA ILE A 176 -17.64 -7.18 -42.97
C ILE A 176 -17.26 -8.36 -43.89
N ILE A 177 -16.27 -9.18 -43.53
CA ILE A 177 -15.61 -10.13 -44.46
C ILE A 177 -15.59 -11.58 -43.94
N LEU A 178 -15.54 -11.81 -42.63
CA LEU A 178 -15.42 -13.15 -42.03
C LEU A 178 -16.77 -13.82 -41.81
N PRO A 179 -16.82 -15.17 -41.90
CA PRO A 179 -18.00 -15.93 -41.51
C PRO A 179 -18.27 -15.79 -40.01
N PHE A 180 -19.54 -15.91 -39.62
CA PHE A 180 -19.99 -15.75 -38.22
C PHE A 180 -19.26 -16.69 -37.24
N SER A 181 -18.87 -17.89 -37.67
CA SER A 181 -18.08 -18.84 -36.87
C SER A 181 -16.72 -18.28 -36.43
N SER A 182 -16.06 -17.51 -37.28
CA SER A 182 -14.79 -16.85 -36.95
C SER A 182 -14.98 -15.75 -35.90
N LEU A 183 -16.10 -15.04 -35.93
CA LEU A 183 -16.43 -14.04 -34.91
C LEU A 183 -16.62 -14.68 -33.52
N ILE A 184 -17.29 -15.85 -33.47
CA ILE A 184 -17.43 -16.64 -32.24
C ILE A 184 -16.06 -17.07 -31.71
N ALA A 185 -15.19 -17.59 -32.59
CA ALA A 185 -13.84 -18.03 -32.20
C ALA A 185 -12.99 -16.87 -31.65
N ILE A 186 -13.06 -15.69 -32.27
CA ILE A 186 -12.39 -14.49 -31.75
C ILE A 186 -12.96 -14.09 -30.38
N PHE A 187 -14.28 -14.06 -30.24
CA PHE A 187 -14.93 -13.69 -28.99
C PHE A 187 -14.55 -14.60 -27.82
N ILE A 188 -14.43 -15.92 -28.06
CA ILE A 188 -14.02 -16.89 -27.04
C ILE A 188 -12.50 -16.86 -26.79
N SER A 189 -11.69 -16.67 -27.82
CA SER A 189 -10.22 -16.70 -27.68
C SER A 189 -9.67 -15.51 -26.89
N LEU A 190 -10.23 -14.31 -27.02
CA LEU A 190 -9.77 -13.11 -26.30
C LEU A 190 -9.74 -13.26 -24.77
N PRO A 191 -10.83 -13.66 -24.08
CA PRO A 191 -10.79 -13.87 -22.63
C PRO A 191 -9.88 -15.03 -22.25
N LEU A 192 -9.78 -16.10 -23.06
CA LEU A 192 -8.86 -17.21 -22.79
C LEU A 192 -7.39 -16.79 -22.87
N ILE A 193 -7.03 -15.96 -23.86
CA ILE A 193 -5.69 -15.39 -23.98
C ILE A 193 -5.38 -14.50 -22.76
N ARG A 194 -6.33 -13.66 -22.34
CA ARG A 194 -6.18 -12.81 -21.15
C ARG A 194 -6.01 -13.62 -19.87
N LEU A 195 -6.77 -14.71 -19.71
CA LEU A 195 -6.61 -15.67 -18.63
C LEU A 195 -5.21 -16.29 -18.63
N PHE A 196 -4.75 -16.75 -19.79
CA PHE A 196 -3.43 -17.36 -19.95
C PHE A 196 -2.30 -16.38 -19.60
N ILE A 197 -2.32 -15.18 -20.18
CA ILE A 197 -1.27 -14.17 -19.94
C ILE A 197 -1.26 -13.73 -18.46
N GLY A 198 -2.43 -13.45 -17.87
CA GLY A 198 -2.52 -13.10 -16.45
C GLY A 198 -1.97 -14.20 -15.53
N THR A 199 -2.21 -15.47 -15.88
CA THR A 199 -1.67 -16.62 -15.12
C THR A 199 -0.15 -16.68 -15.23
N ILE A 200 0.41 -16.46 -16.43
CA ILE A 200 1.87 -16.37 -16.63
C ILE A 200 2.46 -15.25 -15.77
N PHE A 201 1.86 -14.06 -15.76
CA PHE A 201 2.35 -12.96 -14.94
C PHE A 201 2.35 -13.29 -13.44
N ALA A 202 1.28 -13.92 -12.93
CA ALA A 202 1.22 -14.38 -11.55
C ALA A 202 2.32 -15.42 -11.23
N MET A 203 2.54 -16.41 -12.10
CA MET A 203 3.59 -17.41 -11.93
C MET A 203 4.99 -16.79 -11.94
N ILE A 204 5.27 -15.90 -12.89
CA ILE A 204 6.55 -15.18 -12.96
C ILE A 204 6.74 -14.32 -11.71
N ALA A 205 5.68 -13.70 -11.17
CA ALA A 205 5.77 -12.92 -9.93
C ALA A 205 6.18 -13.79 -8.74
N VAL A 206 5.59 -14.99 -8.60
CA VAL A 206 5.95 -15.96 -7.57
C VAL A 206 7.41 -16.40 -7.71
N VAL A 207 7.83 -16.77 -8.93
CA VAL A 207 9.21 -17.19 -9.21
C VAL A 207 10.19 -16.06 -8.90
N HIS A 208 9.90 -14.83 -9.35
CA HIS A 208 10.71 -13.65 -9.06
C HIS A 208 10.84 -13.42 -7.55
N LYS A 209 9.73 -13.44 -6.81
CA LYS A 209 9.75 -13.30 -5.35
C LYS A 209 10.64 -14.37 -4.72
N ARG A 210 10.48 -15.64 -5.11
CA ARG A 210 11.22 -16.76 -4.51
C ARG A 210 12.72 -16.74 -4.85
N LEU A 211 13.10 -16.38 -6.07
CA LEU A 211 14.49 -16.41 -6.53
C LEU A 211 15.29 -15.14 -6.20
N ILE A 212 14.67 -13.96 -6.33
CA ILE A 212 15.39 -12.67 -6.25
C ILE A 212 15.29 -12.06 -4.87
N LEU A 213 14.07 -11.97 -4.33
CA LEU A 213 13.84 -11.43 -3.00
C LEU A 213 14.07 -12.49 -1.91
N GLY A 214 13.83 -13.76 -2.23
CA GLY A 214 13.91 -14.86 -1.27
C GLY A 214 13.00 -14.64 -0.07
N LYS A 215 13.39 -15.22 1.08
CA LYS A 215 12.77 -14.96 2.37
C LYS A 215 13.34 -13.66 2.95
N ILE A 216 12.49 -12.65 3.07
CA ILE A 216 12.77 -11.39 3.74
C ILE A 216 12.98 -11.69 5.23
N LYS A 217 14.15 -11.31 5.73
CA LYS A 217 14.43 -11.33 7.17
C LYS A 217 13.80 -10.11 7.81
N TYR A 218 13.01 -10.33 8.87
CA TYR A 218 12.32 -9.29 9.63
C TYR A 218 12.79 -9.27 11.09
N MET A 219 12.63 -8.11 11.75
CA MET A 219 12.99 -7.89 13.15
C MET A 219 12.02 -8.63 14.08
N ASN A 220 12.51 -9.60 14.86
CA ASN A 220 11.73 -10.29 15.89
C ASN A 220 12.08 -9.79 17.29
N GLY A 221 11.65 -8.60 17.71
CA GLY A 221 11.71 -8.11 19.11
C GLY A 221 13.09 -8.05 19.82
N THR A 222 14.11 -8.73 19.32
CA THR A 222 15.44 -8.95 19.87
C THR A 222 16.41 -8.79 18.70
N THR A 223 16.80 -7.53 18.47
CA THR A 223 18.10 -7.08 17.94
C THR A 223 18.79 -7.73 16.73
N ASN A 224 18.16 -8.60 15.94
CA ASN A 224 18.80 -9.25 14.77
C ASN A 224 18.01 -9.08 13.46
N GLY A 225 17.45 -7.90 13.20
CA GLY A 225 16.88 -7.60 11.88
C GLY A 225 17.88 -6.88 10.99
N THR A 226 17.88 -7.23 9.70
CA THR A 226 18.65 -6.51 8.67
C THR A 226 17.81 -5.39 8.09
N ALA A 227 18.35 -4.19 8.06
CA ALA A 227 17.81 -3.06 7.32
C ALA A 227 18.29 -3.13 5.88
N TRP A 228 17.37 -2.86 4.96
CA TRP A 228 17.62 -2.97 3.53
C TRP A 228 17.64 -1.58 2.92
N LYS A 229 18.50 -1.31 1.94
CA LYS A 229 18.42 -0.04 1.22
C LYS A 229 17.10 0.02 0.45
N ALA A 230 16.26 1.00 0.79
CA ALA A 230 14.92 1.18 0.24
C ALA A 230 14.94 1.19 -1.29
N ARG A 231 15.85 1.97 -1.90
CA ARG A 231 15.99 2.04 -3.36
C ARG A 231 16.28 0.71 -4.05
N SER A 232 17.12 -0.15 -3.48
CA SER A 232 17.56 -1.39 -4.14
C SER A 232 16.53 -2.50 -4.00
N VAL A 233 16.03 -2.73 -2.79
CA VAL A 233 15.01 -3.74 -2.53
C VAL A 233 13.64 -3.29 -3.05
N GLY A 234 13.37 -1.98 -3.00
CA GLY A 234 12.14 -1.37 -3.50
C GLY A 234 11.89 -1.62 -4.97
N ILE A 235 12.92 -1.63 -5.83
CA ILE A 235 12.74 -1.94 -7.27
C ILE A 235 12.35 -3.42 -7.47
N ALA A 236 12.99 -4.34 -6.75
CA ALA A 236 12.66 -5.76 -6.83
C ALA A 236 11.23 -6.03 -6.30
N ILE A 237 10.88 -5.41 -5.17
CA ILE A 237 9.52 -5.39 -4.62
C ILE A 237 8.52 -4.83 -5.63
N TRP A 238 8.82 -3.67 -6.22
CA TRP A 238 7.95 -3.02 -7.20
C TRP A 238 7.74 -3.90 -8.43
N LEU A 239 8.79 -4.58 -8.92
CA LEU A 239 8.69 -5.50 -10.05
C LEU A 239 7.81 -6.71 -9.78
N VAL A 240 7.87 -7.27 -8.57
CA VAL A 240 6.97 -8.34 -8.15
C VAL A 240 5.53 -7.85 -8.09
N GLN A 241 5.31 -6.72 -7.41
CA GLN A 241 4.00 -6.12 -7.27
C GLN A 241 3.40 -5.71 -8.61
N PHE A 242 4.19 -5.12 -9.51
CA PHE A 242 3.73 -4.72 -10.84
C PHE A 242 3.19 -5.90 -11.63
N ARG A 243 3.87 -7.06 -11.60
CA ARG A 243 3.38 -8.28 -12.27
C ARG A 243 2.11 -8.84 -11.64
N LEU A 244 2.02 -8.81 -10.30
CA LEU A 244 0.79 -9.21 -9.62
C LEU A 244 -0.37 -8.27 -9.97
N ASN A 245 -0.12 -6.97 -10.12
CA ASN A 245 -1.15 -6.02 -10.56
C ASN A 245 -1.55 -6.27 -12.02
N LEU A 246 -0.62 -6.57 -12.93
CA LEU A 246 -0.99 -6.99 -14.29
C LEU A 246 -1.84 -8.26 -14.31
N ALA A 247 -1.50 -9.25 -13.47
CA ALA A 247 -2.32 -10.45 -13.33
C ALA A 247 -3.71 -10.15 -12.74
N ALA A 248 -3.77 -9.25 -11.74
CA ALA A 248 -4.99 -8.75 -11.13
C ALA A 248 -5.90 -8.10 -12.18
N ASP A 249 -5.36 -7.12 -12.91
CA ASP A 249 -6.04 -6.40 -13.99
C ASP A 249 -6.49 -7.36 -15.09
N ALA A 250 -5.71 -8.41 -15.40
CA ALA A 250 -6.08 -9.39 -16.41
C ALA A 250 -7.31 -10.21 -16.02
N TRP A 251 -7.35 -10.79 -14.82
CA TRP A 251 -8.52 -11.56 -14.36
C TRP A 251 -8.52 -11.84 -12.86
N LEU A 252 -7.34 -11.84 -12.24
CA LEU A 252 -7.17 -12.39 -10.90
C LEU A 252 -7.99 -11.61 -9.86
N GLU A 253 -8.17 -10.30 -10.03
CA GLU A 253 -9.02 -9.49 -9.14
C GLU A 253 -10.49 -9.93 -9.12
N HIS A 254 -11.00 -10.54 -10.20
CA HIS A 254 -12.35 -11.12 -10.21
C HIS A 254 -12.50 -12.34 -9.31
N LEU A 255 -11.39 -12.94 -8.87
CA LEU A 255 -11.36 -14.02 -7.88
C LEU A 255 -10.99 -13.52 -6.48
N ALA A 256 -11.09 -12.21 -6.23
CA ALA A 256 -10.99 -11.65 -4.89
C ALA A 256 -11.95 -12.37 -3.93
N TYR A 257 -11.55 -12.52 -2.68
CA TYR A 257 -12.27 -13.24 -1.64
C TYR A 257 -12.48 -14.74 -1.92
N THR A 258 -11.79 -15.33 -2.90
CA THR A 258 -11.74 -16.79 -3.07
C THR A 258 -10.45 -17.38 -2.49
N GLU A 259 -10.37 -18.70 -2.39
CA GLU A 259 -9.17 -19.41 -1.92
C GLU A 259 -7.96 -19.18 -2.84
N VAL A 260 -8.17 -18.73 -4.09
CA VAL A 260 -7.09 -18.44 -5.04
C VAL A 260 -6.12 -17.40 -4.49
N PHE A 261 -6.61 -16.38 -3.77
CA PHE A 261 -5.73 -15.36 -3.18
C PHE A 261 -4.91 -15.95 -2.04
N SER A 262 -5.52 -16.78 -1.21
CA SER A 262 -4.83 -17.48 -0.13
C SER A 262 -3.74 -18.40 -0.67
N ILE A 263 -4.00 -19.10 -1.79
CA ILE A 263 -3.00 -19.92 -2.50
C ILE A 263 -1.84 -19.05 -2.97
N ILE A 264 -2.11 -17.91 -3.61
CA ILE A 264 -1.05 -17.04 -4.12
C ILE A 264 -0.25 -16.43 -2.97
N TRP A 265 -0.88 -15.95 -1.90
CA TRP A 265 -0.18 -15.43 -0.73
C TRP A 265 0.75 -16.48 -0.10
N ARG A 266 0.28 -17.73 0.03
CA ARG A 266 1.12 -18.86 0.48
C ARG A 266 2.26 -19.14 -0.50
N ALA A 267 2.01 -19.10 -1.81
CA ALA A 267 3.03 -19.22 -2.84
C ALA A 267 4.07 -18.09 -2.76
N MET A 268 3.68 -16.89 -2.34
CA MET A 268 4.56 -15.74 -2.11
C MET A 268 5.33 -15.80 -0.77
N GLY A 269 4.91 -16.65 0.16
CA GLY A 269 5.63 -16.94 1.40
C GLY A 269 4.84 -16.68 2.69
N ALA A 270 3.62 -16.16 2.60
CA ALA A 270 2.77 -15.92 3.77
C ALA A 270 2.30 -17.23 4.41
N VAL A 271 1.97 -17.17 5.70
CA VAL A 271 1.16 -18.20 6.37
C VAL A 271 -0.27 -17.70 6.36
N VAL A 272 -1.17 -18.41 5.66
CA VAL A 272 -2.59 -18.06 5.57
C VAL A 272 -3.43 -19.28 5.89
N GLY A 273 -4.25 -19.16 6.92
CA GLY A 273 -5.18 -20.18 7.40
C GLY A 273 -6.31 -20.50 6.42
N HIS A 274 -7.11 -21.49 6.79
CA HIS A 274 -8.23 -21.99 6.01
C HIS A 274 -9.44 -21.05 6.06
N SER A 275 -10.21 -21.03 4.97
CA SER A 275 -11.43 -20.22 4.85
C SER A 275 -11.22 -18.71 5.02
N THR A 276 -9.98 -18.25 4.91
CA THR A 276 -9.63 -16.83 4.90
C THR A 276 -9.97 -16.20 3.55
N ARG A 277 -10.54 -14.99 3.59
CA ARG A 277 -11.08 -14.26 2.44
C ARG A 277 -10.28 -12.97 2.27
N LEU A 278 -9.52 -12.91 1.19
CA LEU A 278 -8.59 -11.81 0.92
C LEU A 278 -9.09 -10.99 -0.27
N GLY A 279 -9.33 -9.70 -0.08
CA GLY A 279 -9.82 -8.81 -1.12
C GLY A 279 -8.76 -8.34 -2.10
N ARG A 280 -7.48 -8.39 -1.73
CA ARG A 280 -6.36 -7.90 -2.55
C ARG A 280 -5.23 -8.92 -2.67
N ILE A 281 -4.50 -8.87 -3.79
CA ILE A 281 -3.37 -9.77 -4.09
C ILE A 281 -2.16 -9.63 -3.14
N GLY A 282 -2.26 -8.68 -2.20
CA GLY A 282 -1.46 -8.63 -0.97
C GLY A 282 -0.25 -7.72 -1.05
N PRO A 283 0.31 -7.40 0.13
CA PRO A 283 1.42 -6.46 0.22
C PRO A 283 2.73 -7.08 -0.29
N PRO A 284 3.76 -6.26 -0.54
CA PRO A 284 5.02 -6.74 -1.13
C PRO A 284 5.84 -7.72 -0.29
N ASP A 285 5.49 -7.90 0.96
CA ASP A 285 6.24 -8.60 2.01
C ASP A 285 5.40 -9.73 2.62
N HIS A 286 4.78 -10.55 1.75
CA HIS A 286 3.95 -11.69 2.13
C HIS A 286 4.60 -12.62 3.16
N ASP A 287 5.91 -12.85 3.08
CA ASP A 287 6.67 -13.70 4.00
C ASP A 287 6.79 -13.17 5.43
N ALA A 288 6.48 -11.90 5.65
CA ALA A 288 6.35 -11.30 6.97
C ALA A 288 4.88 -11.26 7.45
N LEU A 289 3.98 -12.02 6.82
CA LEU A 289 2.57 -12.11 7.22
C LEU A 289 2.18 -13.50 7.70
N ARG A 290 1.46 -13.51 8.83
CA ARG A 290 0.76 -14.66 9.37
C ARG A 290 -0.70 -14.30 9.58
N VAL A 291 -1.60 -15.02 8.93
CA VAL A 291 -3.04 -14.81 9.00
C VAL A 291 -3.69 -16.12 9.40
N GLY A 292 -4.49 -16.11 10.46
CA GLY A 292 -5.22 -17.26 10.96
C GLY A 292 -6.35 -17.72 10.04
N ASP A 293 -7.18 -18.62 10.56
CA ASP A 293 -8.33 -19.17 9.85
C ASP A 293 -9.52 -18.20 9.87
N ARG A 294 -10.36 -18.26 8.83
CA ARG A 294 -11.64 -17.53 8.73
C ARG A 294 -11.51 -16.00 8.84
N CYS A 295 -10.34 -15.46 8.49
CA CYS A 295 -10.15 -14.01 8.49
C CYS A 295 -10.81 -13.40 7.25
N TYR A 296 -11.29 -12.16 7.38
CA TYR A 296 -11.82 -11.37 6.28
C TYR A 296 -10.99 -10.09 6.13
N ILE A 297 -10.36 -9.89 4.98
CA ILE A 297 -9.52 -8.73 4.70
C ILE A 297 -10.09 -8.02 3.47
N GLU A 298 -10.66 -6.84 3.69
CA GLU A 298 -11.31 -6.05 2.64
C GLU A 298 -10.26 -5.45 1.65
N ILE A 299 -10.65 -5.29 0.37
CA ILE A 299 -9.74 -4.91 -0.74
C ILE A 299 -9.06 -3.54 -0.58
N THR A 300 -9.70 -2.60 0.11
CA THR A 300 -9.19 -1.27 0.44
C THR A 300 -8.41 -1.24 1.76
N SER A 301 -8.33 -2.35 2.49
CA SER A 301 -7.45 -2.48 3.65
C SER A 301 -6.00 -2.71 3.20
N ALA A 302 -5.09 -2.01 3.86
CA ALA A 302 -3.66 -2.08 3.61
C ALA A 302 -2.96 -2.70 4.82
N ILE A 303 -2.12 -3.71 4.56
CA ILE A 303 -1.30 -4.35 5.57
C ILE A 303 0.15 -4.13 5.16
N TYR A 304 0.96 -3.53 6.01
CA TYR A 304 2.37 -3.29 5.73
C TYR A 304 3.21 -4.03 6.75
N SER A 305 4.16 -4.85 6.27
CA SER A 305 5.14 -5.51 7.13
C SER A 305 6.50 -4.84 7.05
N HIS A 306 6.56 -3.64 6.47
CA HIS A 306 7.78 -2.86 6.29
C HIS A 306 7.56 -1.41 6.65
N ASP A 307 8.65 -0.77 7.05
CA ASP A 307 8.67 0.60 7.49
C ASP A 307 9.90 1.31 6.92
N PHE A 308 9.75 2.58 6.55
CA PHE A 308 10.84 3.38 5.97
C PHE A 308 11.48 4.25 7.05
N VAL A 309 12.76 4.02 7.34
CA VAL A 309 13.56 4.77 8.32
C VAL A 309 14.86 5.21 7.66
N ASN A 310 15.06 6.51 7.50
CA ASN A 310 16.31 7.11 7.01
C ASN A 310 16.83 6.48 5.70
N GLY A 311 15.94 6.27 4.71
CA GLY A 311 16.28 5.63 3.42
C GLY A 311 16.52 4.12 3.49
N ASN A 312 16.21 3.50 4.64
CA ASN A 312 16.23 2.06 4.82
C ASN A 312 14.81 1.51 5.00
N LEU A 313 14.64 0.27 4.59
CA LEU A 313 13.44 -0.53 4.73
C LEU A 313 13.66 -1.53 5.86
N ILE A 314 12.82 -1.44 6.90
CA ILE A 314 12.86 -2.30 8.07
C ILE A 314 11.60 -3.14 8.07
N PHE A 315 11.76 -4.46 8.09
CA PHE A 315 10.61 -5.38 8.12
C PHE A 315 10.28 -5.83 9.54
N LYS A 316 8.99 -5.92 9.85
CA LYS A 316 8.43 -6.50 11.08
C LYS A 316 7.25 -7.38 10.69
N CYS A 317 7.17 -8.58 11.26
CA CYS A 317 6.08 -9.48 10.96
C CYS A 317 4.77 -9.02 11.59
N ASN A 318 3.68 -9.12 10.84
CA ASN A 318 2.32 -8.97 11.37
C ASN A 318 1.69 -10.34 11.56
N THR A 319 1.03 -10.53 12.70
CA THR A 319 0.28 -11.75 13.01
C THR A 319 -1.18 -11.39 13.23
N LEU A 320 -2.08 -12.02 12.47
CA LEU A 320 -3.51 -11.95 12.68
C LEU A 320 -3.98 -13.31 13.18
N GLY A 321 -4.65 -13.34 14.33
CA GLY A 321 -5.32 -14.53 14.85
C GLY A 321 -6.43 -15.05 13.93
N CYS A 322 -7.20 -16.02 14.41
CA CYS A 322 -8.38 -16.53 13.71
C CYS A 322 -9.55 -15.56 13.82
N ASP A 323 -10.49 -15.61 12.87
CA ASP A 323 -11.73 -14.83 12.88
C ASP A 323 -11.50 -13.29 12.92
N VAL A 324 -10.35 -12.82 12.41
CA VAL A 324 -10.05 -11.40 12.31
C VAL A 324 -10.70 -10.79 11.06
N SER A 325 -11.45 -9.71 11.24
CA SER A 325 -12.08 -8.94 10.17
C SER A 325 -11.49 -7.53 10.06
N LEU A 326 -10.83 -7.25 8.94
CA LEU A 326 -10.32 -5.93 8.57
C LEU A 326 -11.29 -5.29 7.59
N LEU A 327 -12.08 -4.34 8.09
CA LEU A 327 -13.06 -3.59 7.30
C LEU A 327 -12.37 -2.36 6.74
N GLY A 328 -12.44 -2.20 5.42
CA GLY A 328 -11.71 -1.16 4.73
C GLY A 328 -12.45 0.17 4.62
N PRO A 329 -11.72 1.28 4.43
CA PRO A 329 -10.26 1.33 4.34
C PRO A 329 -9.60 1.27 5.72
N SER A 330 -8.67 0.34 5.96
CA SER A 330 -7.91 0.25 7.22
C SER A 330 -6.41 0.11 6.95
N ALA A 331 -5.55 0.60 7.85
CA ALA A 331 -4.09 0.46 7.76
C ALA A 331 -3.55 -0.35 8.95
N ILE A 332 -2.94 -1.49 8.64
CA ILE A 332 -2.25 -2.32 9.62
C ILE A 332 -0.75 -2.07 9.50
N LEU A 333 -0.18 -1.43 10.52
CA LEU A 333 1.23 -1.05 10.54
C LEU A 333 2.15 -2.20 10.97
N PRO A 334 3.45 -2.15 10.61
CA PRO A 334 4.39 -3.23 10.87
C PRO A 334 4.56 -3.60 12.35
N GLY A 335 4.60 -4.89 12.64
CA GLY A 335 4.73 -5.45 13.98
C GLY A 335 3.40 -5.49 14.76
N THR A 336 2.27 -5.50 14.07
CA THR A 336 0.94 -5.64 14.68
C THR A 336 0.64 -7.11 14.95
N ASN A 337 0.20 -7.43 16.18
CA ASN A 337 -0.24 -8.78 16.55
C ASN A 337 -1.68 -8.73 17.07
N PHE A 338 -2.61 -9.30 16.31
CA PHE A 338 -4.00 -9.46 16.71
C PHE A 338 -4.21 -10.84 17.30
N ASP A 339 -4.87 -10.88 18.46
CA ASP A 339 -5.52 -12.09 18.96
C ASP A 339 -6.70 -12.49 18.04
N ASN A 340 -7.42 -13.55 18.41
CA ASN A 340 -8.57 -13.99 17.65
C ASN A 340 -9.76 -13.01 17.77
N ASP A 341 -10.69 -13.10 16.82
CA ASP A 341 -12.01 -12.47 16.87
C ASP A 341 -11.99 -10.92 16.86
N ILE A 342 -10.96 -10.33 16.25
CA ILE A 342 -10.83 -8.86 16.17
C ILE A 342 -11.55 -8.30 14.97
N VAL A 343 -12.27 -7.21 15.17
CA VAL A 343 -12.81 -6.40 14.08
C VAL A 343 -12.12 -5.04 14.06
N VAL A 344 -11.42 -4.73 12.97
CA VAL A 344 -10.89 -3.38 12.71
C VAL A 344 -11.87 -2.66 11.79
N GLY A 345 -12.47 -1.58 12.27
CA GLY A 345 -13.46 -0.81 11.52
C GLY A 345 -12.86 0.06 10.42
N PRO A 346 -13.68 0.54 9.47
CA PRO A 346 -13.25 1.46 8.41
C PRO A 346 -12.61 2.74 8.94
N GLY A 347 -11.65 3.29 8.19
CA GLY A 347 -10.87 4.48 8.52
C GLY A 347 -9.85 4.28 9.64
N SER A 348 -9.62 3.04 10.08
CA SER A 348 -8.78 2.77 11.25
C SER A 348 -7.32 2.51 10.89
N MET A 349 -6.41 2.97 11.75
CA MET A 349 -4.98 2.69 11.61
C MET A 349 -4.44 2.12 12.91
N THR A 350 -3.88 0.91 12.89
CA THR A 350 -3.22 0.40 14.09
C THR A 350 -1.90 1.12 14.32
N LEU A 351 -1.63 1.54 15.55
CA LEU A 351 -0.25 1.81 15.94
C LEU A 351 0.43 0.44 15.95
N GLY A 352 1.40 0.22 15.07
CA GLY A 352 2.29 -0.94 15.14
C GLY A 352 3.41 -0.71 16.16
N GLY A 353 4.27 -1.70 16.39
CA GLY A 353 5.45 -1.58 17.25
C GLY A 353 6.50 -0.55 16.77
N ALA A 354 6.23 0.18 15.68
CA ALA A 354 7.01 1.34 15.23
C ALA A 354 6.67 2.64 15.99
N TYR A 355 5.50 2.72 16.64
CA TYR A 355 5.00 3.92 17.30
C TYR A 355 4.68 3.72 18.79
N SER A 356 4.83 2.51 19.33
CA SER A 356 4.74 2.26 20.77
C SER A 356 6.03 2.66 21.50
N LYS A 357 5.89 3.22 22.71
CA LYS A 357 6.99 3.37 23.69
C LYS A 357 7.76 2.05 23.85
N PRO A 358 9.03 2.05 24.33
CA PRO A 358 9.92 0.89 24.36
C PRO A 358 9.40 -0.17 25.32
N GLN A 359 8.43 -0.93 24.85
CA GLN A 359 8.09 -2.24 25.34
C GLN A 359 8.19 -3.09 24.09
N ASN A 360 9.16 -4.00 24.09
CA ASN A 360 9.29 -5.11 23.12
C ASN A 360 8.08 -6.06 23.18
N THR A 361 6.93 -5.57 23.59
CA THR A 361 5.69 -6.30 23.73
C THR A 361 4.94 -6.02 22.45
N PRO A 362 4.60 -7.06 21.67
CA PRO A 362 3.62 -6.89 20.62
C PRO A 362 2.41 -6.14 21.15
N ILE A 363 1.85 -5.25 20.34
CA ILE A 363 0.56 -4.65 20.69
C ILE A 363 -0.45 -5.78 20.54
N HIS A 364 -0.69 -6.50 21.63
CA HIS A 364 -1.75 -7.49 21.75
C HIS A 364 -3.07 -6.74 21.71
N VAL A 365 -3.63 -6.69 20.52
CA VAL A 365 -5.01 -6.27 20.33
C VAL A 365 -5.82 -7.46 20.80
N LYS A 366 -6.67 -7.23 21.80
CA LYS A 366 -7.55 -8.25 22.39
C LYS A 366 -8.88 -8.27 21.62
N PHE A 367 -9.70 -9.28 21.85
CA PHE A 367 -11.05 -9.39 21.32
C PHE A 367 -11.84 -8.07 21.42
N GLY A 368 -12.43 -7.61 20.31
CA GLY A 368 -13.16 -6.34 20.28
C GLY A 368 -13.23 -5.65 18.93
N LEU A 369 -14.03 -4.59 18.89
CA LEU A 369 -14.14 -3.68 17.75
C LEU A 369 -13.17 -2.50 17.94
N TYR A 370 -12.29 -2.30 16.97
CA TYR A 370 -11.30 -1.22 16.98
C TYR A 370 -11.64 -0.16 15.94
N LYS A 371 -11.67 1.12 16.35
CA LYS A 371 -11.87 2.25 15.42
C LYS A 371 -10.90 3.41 15.65
N GLY A 372 -10.62 4.13 14.57
CA GLY A 372 -9.97 5.44 14.58
C GLY A 372 -8.52 5.43 14.13
N ASN A 373 -7.94 6.64 14.06
CA ASN A 373 -6.55 6.88 13.74
C ASN A 373 -5.94 7.69 14.91
N PRO A 374 -5.22 7.05 15.85
CA PRO A 374 -4.92 5.62 15.90
C PRO A 374 -6.11 4.78 16.39
N ALA A 375 -6.15 3.50 16.00
CA ALA A 375 -7.22 2.59 16.32
C ALA A 375 -7.25 2.29 17.83
N ARG A 376 -8.43 2.35 18.43
CA ARG A 376 -8.68 2.06 19.85
C ARG A 376 -9.85 1.11 19.98
N ILE A 377 -9.86 0.34 21.06
CA ILE A 377 -11.00 -0.50 21.40
C ILE A 377 -12.22 0.40 21.66
N CYS A 378 -13.30 0.17 20.91
CA CYS A 378 -14.59 0.85 21.08
C CYS A 378 -15.54 0.02 21.93
N THR A 379 -15.52 -1.30 21.73
CA THR A 379 -16.31 -2.27 22.47
C THR A 379 -15.41 -3.45 22.77
N GLN A 380 -15.23 -3.75 24.04
CA GLN A 380 -14.67 -5.01 24.49
C GLN A 380 -15.86 -5.95 24.68
N TYR A 381 -15.96 -6.97 23.85
CA TYR A 381 -16.96 -8.01 24.06
C TYR A 381 -16.47 -8.92 25.18
N GLU A 382 -17.33 -9.24 26.16
CA GLU A 382 -16.93 -10.04 27.33
C GLU A 382 -16.89 -11.54 26.98
N ASP A 383 -17.77 -12.00 26.09
CA ASP A 383 -17.77 -13.35 25.53
C ASP A 383 -18.08 -13.39 24.02
N ARG A 384 -17.67 -14.47 23.35
CA ARG A 384 -17.87 -14.70 21.90
C ARG A 384 -19.36 -14.68 21.50
N ALA A 385 -20.25 -15.04 22.43
CA ALA A 385 -21.69 -15.05 22.26
C ALA A 385 -22.29 -13.64 22.09
N ASP A 386 -21.66 -12.61 22.66
CA ASP A 386 -22.15 -11.22 22.58
C ASP A 386 -21.80 -10.54 21.25
N ALA A 387 -20.87 -11.12 20.48
CA ALA A 387 -20.41 -10.62 19.19
C ALA A 387 -21.12 -11.30 17.99
N ASP A 388 -21.96 -12.31 18.24
CA ASP A 388 -22.68 -13.02 17.19
C ASP A 388 -23.81 -12.12 16.64
N TRP A 389 -23.50 -11.37 15.58
CA TRP A 389 -24.52 -10.77 14.69
C TRP A 389 -25.27 -11.83 13.86
N ARG A 390 -25.08 -13.12 14.16
CA ARG A 390 -25.69 -14.26 13.47
C ARG A 390 -26.84 -14.76 14.32
N HIS A 391 -28.05 -14.55 13.82
CA HIS A 391 -29.35 -14.97 14.34
C HIS A 391 -30.03 -13.99 15.31
N ASP A 392 -30.62 -12.93 14.75
CA ASP A 392 -32.03 -12.64 15.04
C ASP A 392 -32.81 -12.96 13.77
N ASN A 393 -33.14 -14.26 13.63
CA ASN A 393 -34.14 -14.74 12.67
C ASN A 393 -35.41 -15.13 13.42
N ASP A 394 -35.69 -14.43 14.53
CA ASP A 394 -36.91 -14.60 15.30
C ASP A 394 -37.84 -13.41 15.05
N GLY A 395 -38.83 -13.65 14.19
CA GLY A 395 -40.06 -12.87 14.19
C GLY A 395 -40.25 -11.87 13.05
N VAL A 396 -40.38 -12.35 11.82
CA VAL A 396 -41.33 -11.74 10.88
C VAL A 396 -42.20 -12.87 10.32
N GLN A 397 -43.42 -12.94 10.87
CA GLN A 397 -44.57 -13.63 10.26
C GLN A 397 -45.01 -12.87 9.01
#